data_AF-A0A968M2R9-F1
#
_entry.id   AF-A0A968M2R9-F1
#
_cell.length_a   1.000
_cell.length_b   1.000
_cell.length_c   1.000
_cell.angle_alpha   90.00
_cell.angle_beta   90.00
_cell.angle_gamma   90.00
#
_symmetry.space_group_name_H-M   'P 1'
#
loop_
_entity.id
_entity.type
_entity.pdbx_description
1 polymer ?
#
loop_
_entity_poly.entity_id
_entity_poly.type
_entity_poly.pdbx_seq_one_letter_code
_entity_poly.pdbx_strand_id
1 'polypeptide(L)' 'MLFIVDNAEKPFSFYLQHPLVGSLNVVKNHRAYVVDPETWSAQGITGANKILDDLFKYLPQGG' A
#
# COMPACT_ATOMS: atom_id res chain seq x y z
N MET A 1 8.14 -0.91 3.96
CA MET A 1 7.05 -0.29 3.18
C MET A 1 5.75 -0.53 3.94
N LEU A 2 4.72 0.27 3.68
CA LEU A 2 3.37 0.10 4.22
C LEU A 2 2.38 0.14 3.06
N PHE A 3 1.50 -0.86 2.98
CA PHE A 3 0.43 -0.93 1.99
C PHE A 3 -0.90 -0.76 2.71
N ILE A 4 -1.69 0.21 2.28
CA ILE A 4 -2.98 0.58 2.87
C ILE A 4 -4.05 0.08 1.91
N VAL A 5 -4.76 -0.96 2.32
CA VAL A 5 -5.94 -1.46 1.61
C VAL A 5 -7.15 -0.69 2.13
N ASP A 6 -7.73 0.17 1.29
CA ASP A 6 -8.91 0.95 1.67
C ASP A 6 -10.10 0.69 0.75
N ASN A 7 -11.16 0.12 1.33
CA ASN A 7 -12.41 -0.11 0.63
C ASN A 7 -13.30 1.15 0.55
N ALA A 8 -12.93 2.23 1.25
CA ALA A 8 -13.68 3.50 1.28
C ALA A 8 -13.10 4.57 0.33
N GLU A 9 -12.11 4.20 -0.50
CA GLU A 9 -11.47 5.04 -1.53
C GLU A 9 -11.02 6.43 -1.02
N LYS A 10 -10.54 6.49 0.22
CA LYS A 10 -10.00 7.72 0.80
C LYS A 10 -8.66 8.05 0.16
N PRO A 11 -8.41 9.34 -0.13
CA PRO A 11 -7.10 9.76 -0.62
C PRO A 11 -6.03 9.52 0.45
N PHE A 12 -4.78 9.28 0.04
CA PHE A 12 -3.67 9.05 0.97
C PHE A 12 -3.53 10.16 2.03
N SER A 13 -3.84 11.41 1.66
CA SER A 13 -3.83 12.57 2.57
C SER A 13 -4.78 12.44 3.76
N PHE A 14 -5.85 11.65 3.65
CA PHE A 14 -6.76 11.36 4.76
C PHE A 14 -6.02 10.67 5.91
N TYR A 15 -5.17 9.69 5.60
CA TYR A 15 -4.40 8.96 6.61
C TYR A 15 -3.29 9.79 7.24
N LEU A 16 -2.70 10.70 6.46
CA LEU A 16 -1.64 11.58 6.94
C LEU A 16 -2.11 12.58 8.01
N GLN A 17 -3.41 12.87 8.07
CA GLN A 17 -3.99 13.74 9.10
C GLN A 17 -3.89 13.11 10.50
N HIS A 18 -3.77 11.79 10.59
CA HIS A 18 -3.63 11.12 11.88
C HIS A 18 -2.18 11.22 12.39
N PRO A 19 -1.91 11.82 13.57
CA PRO A 19 -0.55 12.05 14.06
C PRO A 19 0.29 10.78 14.13
N LEU A 20 -0.32 9.66 14.53
CA LEU A 20 0.39 8.37 14.58
C LEU A 20 0.85 7.93 13.20
N VAL A 21 0.01 8.03 12.17
CA VAL A 21 0.33 7.59 10.81
C VAL A 21 1.37 8.52 10.19
N GLY A 22 1.17 9.84 10.27
CA GLY A 22 2.12 10.82 9.77
C GLY A 22 3.50 10.74 10.45
N SER A 23 3.57 10.25 11.70
CA SER A 23 4.84 10.10 12.43
C SER A 23 5.69 8.90 11.98
N LEU A 24 5.09 7.91 11.29
CA LEU A 24 5.75 6.66 10.93
C LEU A 24 6.95 6.90 9.99
N ASN A 25 8.05 6.20 10.25
CA ASN A 25 9.26 6.30 9.41
C ASN A 25 9.00 5.88 7.96
N VAL A 26 8.10 4.91 7.73
CA VAL A 26 7.71 4.49 6.37
C VAL A 26 6.94 5.57 5.61
N VAL A 27 6.14 6.38 6.31
CA VAL A 27 5.40 7.51 5.72
C VAL A 27 6.35 8.65 5.40
N LYS A 28 7.21 9.03 6.36
CA LYS A 28 8.22 10.10 6.18
C LYS A 28 9.21 9.83 5.05
N ASN A 29 9.51 8.55 4.79
CA ASN A 29 10.41 8.14 3.70
C ASN A 29 9.67 7.82 2.39
N HIS A 30 8.42 8.24 2.20
CA HIS A 30 7.64 8.00 0.98
C HIS A 30 7.53 6.50 0.60
N ARG A 31 7.44 5.62 1.59
CA ARG A 31 7.31 4.16 1.44
C ARG A 31 5.98 3.64 1.97
N ALA A 32 4.94 4.46 1.87
CA ALA A 32 3.56 4.12 2.20
C ALA A 32 2.67 4.37 0.99
N TYR A 33 1.82 3.39 0.63
CA TYR A 33 1.05 3.40 -0.61
C TYR A 33 -0.39 2.96 -0.32
N VAL A 34 -1.36 3.66 -0.90
CA VAL A 34 -2.73 3.13 -1.01
C VAL A 34 -2.76 2.20 -2.20
N VAL A 35 -3.26 0.99 -2.00
CA VAL A 35 -3.31 -0.06 -3.02
C VAL A 35 -4.75 -0.39 -3.37
N ASP A 36 -4.94 -0.92 -4.57
CA ASP A 36 -6.25 -1.34 -5.05
C ASP A 36 -6.79 -2.50 -4.19
N PRO A 37 -7.97 -2.35 -3.55
CA PRO A 37 -8.49 -3.36 -2.63
C PRO A 37 -8.96 -4.64 -3.33
N GLU A 38 -9.38 -4.61 -4.59
CA GLU A 38 -9.73 -5.81 -5.35
C GLU A 38 -8.49 -6.64 -5.67
N THR A 39 -7.38 -5.97 -5.97
CA THR A 39 -6.08 -6.60 -6.24
C THR A 39 -5.46 -7.14 -4.96
N TRP A 40 -5.58 -6.42 -3.83
CA TRP A 40 -4.95 -6.75 -2.55
C TRP A 40 -5.84 -7.51 -1.56
N SER A 41 -7.05 -7.88 -1.97
CA SER A 41 -7.88 -8.86 -1.29
C SER A 41 -7.42 -10.28 -1.68
N ALA A 42 -6.55 -10.88 -0.88
CA ALA A 42 -5.99 -12.20 -1.16
C ALA A 42 -7.09 -13.28 -1.10
N GLN A 43 -7.64 -13.65 -2.26
CA GLN A 43 -8.60 -14.75 -2.41
C GLN A 43 -7.92 -15.98 -3.04
N GLY A 44 -7.21 -16.73 -2.21
CA GLY A 44 -6.48 -17.94 -2.64
C GLY A 44 -5.23 -17.63 -3.48
N ILE A 45 -4.72 -18.66 -4.18
CA ILE A 45 -3.45 -18.60 -4.92
C ILE A 45 -3.50 -17.55 -6.05
N THR A 46 -4.63 -17.43 -6.74
CA THR A 46 -4.80 -16.42 -7.79
C THR A 46 -4.71 -15.00 -7.24
N GLY A 47 -5.34 -14.74 -6.08
CA GLY A 47 -5.21 -13.44 -5.41
C GLY A 47 -3.77 -13.17 -4.98
N ALA A 48 -3.09 -14.17 -4.43
CA ALA A 48 -1.67 -14.04 -4.07
C ALA A 48 -0.78 -13.70 -5.28
N ASN A 49 -1.00 -14.32 -6.44
CA ASN A 49 -0.27 -13.99 -7.67
C ASN A 49 -0.51 -12.54 -8.12
N LYS A 50 -1.76 -12.06 -8.07
CA LYS A 50 -2.07 -10.66 -8.41
C LYS A 50 -1.37 -9.67 -7.49
N ILE A 51 -1.29 -9.98 -6.19
CA ILE A 51 -0.54 -9.16 -5.22
C ILE A 51 0.94 -9.14 -5.57
N LEU A 52 1.54 -10.27 -5.94
CA LEU A 52 2.94 -10.33 -6.34
C LEU A 52 3.21 -9.48 -7.59
N ASP A 53 2.38 -9.61 -8.62
CA ASP A 53 2.49 -8.81 -9.85
C ASP A 53 2.40 -7.30 -9.57
N ASP A 54 1.54 -6.90 -8.64
CA ASP A 54 1.36 -5.49 -8.25
C ASP A 54 2.48 -4.98 -7.34
N LEU A 55 2.95 -5.82 -6.40
CA LEU A 55 4.01 -5.51 -5.43
C LEU A 55 5.28 -5.00 -6.12
N PHE A 56 5.66 -5.58 -7.26
CA PHE A 56 6.88 -5.19 -7.99
C PHE A 56 6.88 -3.74 -8.47
N LYS A 57 5.72 -3.08 -8.59
CA LYS A 57 5.63 -1.64 -8.93
C LYS A 57 6.19 -0.74 -7.84
N TYR A 58 6.18 -1.21 -6.59
CA TYR A 58 6.54 -0.43 -5.41
C TYR A 58 7.95 -0.74 -4.91
N LEU A 59 8.57 -1.81 -5.42
CA LEU A 59 9.96 -2.09 -5.14
C LEU A 59 10.83 -1.08 -5.92
N PRO A 60 11.93 -0.60 -5.32
CA PRO A 60 12.96 0.09 -6.10
C PRO A 60 13.34 -0.80 -7.28
N GLN A 61 13.34 -0.27 -8.50
CA GLN A 61 14.01 -0.93 -9.61
C GLN A 61 15.45 -1.14 -9.16
N GLY A 62 15.92 -2.39 -9.13
CA GLY A 62 17.20 -2.75 -8.53
C GLY A 62 18.35 -1.86 -9.04
N GLY A 63 19.25 -1.52 -8.12
CA GLY A 63 20.62 -1.12 -8.48
C GLY A 63 21.46 -2.31 -8.91
#